data_AF-B4JEW2-F1
#
_entry.id   AF-B4JEW2-F1
#
_cell.length_a   1.000
_cell.length_b   1.000
_cell.length_c   1.000
_cell.angle_alpha   90.00
_cell.angle_beta   90.00
_cell.angle_gamma   90.00
#
_symmetry.space_group_name_H-M   'P 1'
#
loop_
_entity.id
_entity.type
_entity.pdbx_description
1 polymer ?
#
loop_
_entity_poly.entity_id
_entity_poly.type
_entity_poly.pdbx_seq_one_letter_code
_entity_poly.pdbx_strand_id
1 'polypeptide(L)'
;MVSPSKIFSPPMDCLHCGWVLHSLPDQSCTEALIWNLYRNHISSSKFFLPLLLFPLILNWRRQTRRRLWAIVKNYLQTVSVASTVNALAYYLSCILRRLNDRFVYSCIFGIPALLASQLLWLAPTRVVQFFATGVLPSAFEAVLRQLNVGLVHSRGAQTLIFMVCSLVVLRRQQIKAYSGFWFIRPAPMPANYDKWSLGERVKQSLLELRTHLGIGLALDLINGARRKQLKKMQLKSTRFMLSCMGIYQVRLTIP
;
A
#
# COMPACT_ATOMS: atom_id res chain seq x y z
N MET A 1 -12.81 -0.53 17.62
CA MET A 1 -12.76 -1.93 17.11
C MET A 1 -12.35 -2.82 18.27
N VAL A 2 -13.02 -3.96 18.46
CA VAL A 2 -12.67 -4.94 19.49
C VAL A 2 -11.33 -5.57 19.10
N SER A 3 -10.37 -5.68 20.02
CA SER A 3 -9.09 -6.34 19.73
C SER A 3 -9.37 -7.77 19.24
N PRO A 4 -8.75 -8.25 18.14
CA PRO A 4 -8.86 -9.64 17.69
C PRO A 4 -8.55 -10.65 18.80
N SER A 5 -7.68 -10.31 19.76
CA SER A 5 -7.41 -11.15 20.92
C SER A 5 -8.63 -11.42 21.81
N LYS A 6 -9.63 -10.53 21.81
CA LYS A 6 -10.91 -10.71 22.51
C LYS A 6 -11.97 -11.45 21.69
N ILE A 7 -11.74 -11.61 20.38
CA ILE A 7 -12.63 -12.40 19.49
C ILE A 7 -12.31 -13.89 19.63
N PHE A 8 -11.05 -14.22 19.93
CA PHE A 8 -10.57 -15.59 20.13
C PHE A 8 -10.32 -15.91 21.61
N SER A 9 -11.09 -15.29 22.51
CA SER A 9 -11.14 -15.70 23.92
C SER A 9 -12.28 -16.69 24.14
N PRO A 10 -12.18 -17.58 25.14
CA PRO A 10 -13.27 -18.48 25.52
C PRO A 10 -14.58 -17.71 25.73
N PRO A 11 -15.73 -18.22 25.23
CA PRO A 11 -15.94 -19.53 24.58
C PRO A 11 -15.77 -19.53 23.03
N MET A 12 -15.43 -18.38 22.43
CA MET A 12 -15.43 -18.20 20.97
C MET A 12 -14.22 -18.85 20.29
N ASP A 13 -13.19 -19.21 21.06
CA ASP A 13 -11.99 -19.91 20.59
C ASP A 13 -12.25 -21.36 20.17
N CYS A 14 -13.30 -21.99 20.70
CA CYS A 14 -13.65 -23.38 20.38
C CYS A 14 -14.53 -23.53 19.12
N LEU A 15 -15.02 -22.43 18.56
CA LEU A 15 -15.96 -22.46 17.42
C LEU A 15 -15.36 -23.19 16.20
N HIS A 16 -16.20 -23.97 15.50
CA HIS A 16 -15.79 -24.65 14.28
C HIS A 16 -15.35 -23.65 13.20
N CYS A 17 -14.31 -23.97 12.42
CA CYS A 17 -13.75 -23.06 11.41
C CYS A 17 -14.76 -22.64 10.33
N GLY A 18 -15.81 -23.44 10.11
CA GLY A 18 -16.95 -23.08 9.27
C GLY A 18 -17.65 -21.79 9.66
N TRP A 19 -17.67 -21.44 10.95
CA TRP A 19 -18.35 -20.24 11.44
C TRP A 19 -17.49 -18.98 11.36
N VAL A 20 -16.17 -19.13 11.29
CA VAL A 20 -15.21 -18.03 11.43
C VAL A 20 -14.44 -17.77 10.14
N LEU A 21 -13.97 -18.83 9.48
CA LEU A 21 -13.04 -18.75 8.36
C LEU A 21 -13.69 -19.09 7.01
N HIS A 22 -14.79 -19.83 7.00
CA HIS A 22 -15.46 -20.20 5.76
C HIS A 22 -16.42 -19.10 5.32
N SER A 23 -16.57 -18.95 4.00
CA SER A 23 -17.35 -17.88 3.41
C SER A 23 -18.83 -18.23 3.28
N LEU A 24 -19.14 -19.52 3.14
CA LEU A 24 -20.49 -20.05 3.01
C LEU A 24 -20.70 -21.11 4.11
N PRO A 25 -21.95 -21.30 4.57
CA PRO A 25 -22.27 -22.37 5.50
C PRO A 25 -21.95 -23.74 4.89
N ASP A 26 -21.64 -24.71 5.77
CA ASP A 26 -21.43 -26.13 5.44
C ASP A 26 -20.31 -26.46 4.43
N GLN A 27 -19.42 -25.52 4.14
CA GLN A 27 -18.25 -25.79 3.31
C GLN A 27 -17.23 -26.66 4.05
N SER A 28 -16.65 -27.63 3.34
CA SER A 28 -15.38 -28.24 3.74
C SER A 28 -14.23 -27.22 3.66
N CYS A 29 -13.13 -27.48 4.36
CA CYS A 29 -11.97 -26.58 4.35
C CYS A 29 -11.35 -26.44 2.95
N THR A 30 -11.43 -27.50 2.12
CA THR A 30 -10.93 -27.52 0.74
C THR A 30 -11.84 -26.74 -0.21
N GLU A 31 -13.16 -26.87 -0.08
CA GLU A 31 -14.12 -26.04 -0.83
C GLU A 31 -13.96 -24.57 -0.45
N ALA A 32 -13.80 -24.27 0.84
CA ALA A 32 -13.52 -22.94 1.32
C ALA A 32 -12.20 -22.39 0.75
N LEU A 33 -11.16 -23.21 0.60
CA LEU A 33 -9.90 -22.82 -0.03
C LEU A 33 -10.11 -22.42 -1.50
N ILE A 34 -10.79 -23.25 -2.30
CA ILE A 34 -11.05 -22.97 -3.72
C ILE A 34 -11.87 -21.68 -3.87
N TRP A 35 -12.91 -21.55 -3.06
CA TRP A 35 -13.76 -20.36 -3.06
C TRP A 35 -13.00 -19.10 -2.61
N ASN A 36 -12.17 -19.21 -1.57
CA ASN A 36 -11.33 -18.12 -1.11
C ASN A 36 -10.27 -17.75 -2.15
N LEU A 37 -9.74 -18.69 -2.94
CA LEU A 37 -8.83 -18.38 -4.03
C LEU A 37 -9.50 -17.45 -5.04
N TYR A 38 -10.71 -17.80 -5.50
CA TYR A 38 -11.50 -16.96 -6.41
C TYR A 38 -11.81 -15.58 -5.80
N ARG A 39 -12.34 -15.53 -4.56
CA ARG A 39 -12.66 -14.26 -3.88
C ARG A 39 -11.43 -13.40 -3.69
N ASN A 40 -10.30 -14.00 -3.33
CA ASN A 40 -9.04 -13.30 -3.12
C ASN A 40 -8.48 -12.76 -4.44
N HIS A 41 -8.67 -13.44 -5.57
CA HIS A 41 -8.34 -12.89 -6.89
C HIS A 41 -9.14 -11.63 -7.20
N ILE A 42 -10.45 -11.62 -6.93
CA ILE A 42 -11.28 -10.43 -7.14
C ILE A 42 -10.87 -9.31 -6.19
N SER A 43 -10.67 -9.62 -4.91
CA SER A 43 -10.29 -8.64 -3.88
C SER A 43 -8.92 -8.03 -4.17
N SER A 44 -7.91 -8.87 -4.42
CA SER A 44 -6.55 -8.43 -4.75
C SER A 44 -6.53 -7.63 -6.05
N SER A 45 -7.33 -8.02 -7.05
CA SER A 45 -7.47 -7.23 -8.28
C SER A 45 -7.93 -5.82 -7.98
N LYS A 46 -9.01 -5.65 -7.20
CA LYS A 46 -9.52 -4.33 -6.80
C LYS A 46 -8.49 -3.53 -6.00
N PHE A 47 -7.76 -4.19 -5.11
CA PHE A 47 -6.75 -3.55 -4.25
C PHE A 47 -5.55 -3.02 -5.05
N PHE A 48 -5.01 -3.81 -5.98
CA PHE A 48 -3.84 -3.43 -6.78
C PHE A 48 -4.18 -2.61 -8.04
N LEU A 49 -5.46 -2.53 -8.42
CA LEU A 49 -5.88 -1.83 -9.64
C LEU A 49 -5.46 -0.34 -9.68
N PRO A 50 -5.60 0.47 -8.60
CA PRO A 50 -5.14 1.85 -8.62
C PRO A 50 -3.63 1.98 -8.91
N LEU A 51 -2.83 1.03 -8.42
CA LEU A 51 -1.39 1.00 -8.65
C LEU A 51 -1.03 0.64 -10.10
N LEU A 52 -1.89 -0.11 -10.80
CA LEU A 52 -1.79 -0.34 -12.25
C LEU A 52 -2.16 0.92 -13.04
N LEU A 53 -3.28 1.56 -12.69
CA LEU A 53 -3.82 2.70 -13.44
C LEU A 53 -2.96 3.96 -13.33
N PHE A 54 -2.42 4.23 -12.15
CA PHE A 54 -1.67 5.46 -11.89
C PHE A 54 -0.45 5.67 -12.82
N PRO A 55 0.47 4.71 -13.01
CA PRO A 55 1.60 4.88 -13.93
C PRO A 55 1.16 4.97 -15.40
N LEU A 56 0.03 4.36 -15.76
CA LEU A 56 -0.54 4.43 -17.11
C LEU A 56 -1.07 5.82 -17.42
N ILE A 57 -1.82 6.41 -16.48
CA ILE A 57 -2.38 7.77 -16.59
C ILE A 57 -1.25 8.80 -16.63
N LEU A 58 -0.32 8.75 -15.67
CA LEU A 58 0.74 9.76 -15.58
C LEU A 58 1.72 9.75 -16.76
N ASN A 59 1.96 8.58 -17.36
CA ASN A 59 2.92 8.44 -18.46
C ASN A 59 2.24 8.07 -19.79
N TRP A 60 0.95 8.39 -19.97
CA TRP A 60 0.17 7.96 -21.15
C TRP A 60 0.88 8.24 -22.48
N ARG A 61 1.49 9.42 -22.63
CA ARG A 61 2.23 9.83 -23.84
C ARG A 61 3.55 9.07 -24.08
N ARG A 62 4.08 8.38 -23.07
CA ARG A 62 5.36 7.64 -23.11
C ARG A 62 5.14 6.12 -22.99
N GLN A 63 3.92 5.65 -23.26
CA GLN A 63 3.61 4.21 -23.23
C GLN A 63 4.03 3.55 -24.53
N THR A 64 4.75 2.44 -24.41
CA THR A 64 5.03 1.52 -25.52
C THR A 64 4.32 0.20 -25.26
N ARG A 65 3.98 -0.55 -26.31
CA ARG A 65 3.31 -1.86 -26.17
C ARG A 65 4.07 -2.81 -25.24
N ARG A 66 5.41 -2.82 -25.32
CA ARG A 66 6.28 -3.60 -24.45
C ARG A 66 6.17 -3.17 -22.98
N ARG A 67 6.13 -1.87 -22.71
CA ARG A 67 5.98 -1.32 -21.36
C ARG A 67 4.60 -1.62 -20.79
N LEU A 68 3.54 -1.46 -21.59
CA LEU A 68 2.17 -1.80 -21.20
C LEU A 68 2.07 -3.27 -20.78
N TRP A 69 2.60 -4.18 -21.61
CA TRP A 69 2.59 -5.61 -21.32
C TRP A 69 3.38 -5.96 -20.06
N ALA A 70 4.53 -5.32 -19.84
CA ALA A 70 5.31 -5.52 -18.62
C ALA A 70 4.53 -5.09 -17.36
N ILE A 71 3.79 -3.98 -17.42
CA ILE A 71 2.97 -3.49 -16.31
C ILE A 71 1.80 -4.46 -16.05
N VAL A 72 1.06 -4.85 -17.10
CA VAL A 72 -0.07 -5.79 -16.99
C VAL A 72 0.40 -7.14 -16.45
N LYS A 73 1.52 -7.67 -16.97
CA LYS A 73 2.11 -8.93 -16.48
C LYS A 73 2.47 -8.84 -15.00
N ASN A 74 3.15 -7.77 -14.58
CA ASN A 74 3.52 -7.57 -13.17
C ASN A 74 2.28 -7.47 -12.27
N TYR A 75 1.22 -6.79 -12.73
CA TYR A 75 -0.05 -6.71 -12.02
C TYR A 75 -0.69 -8.09 -11.86
N LEU A 76 -0.87 -8.85 -12.95
CA LEU A 76 -1.46 -10.18 -12.91
C LEU A 76 -0.67 -11.13 -12.01
N GLN A 77 0.66 -11.13 -12.13
CA GLN A 77 1.53 -11.94 -11.26
C GLN A 77 1.37 -11.56 -9.79
N THR A 78 1.29 -10.26 -9.47
CA THR A 78 1.10 -9.83 -8.08
C THR A 78 -0.28 -10.22 -7.55
N VAL A 79 -1.34 -10.01 -8.32
CA VAL A 79 -2.69 -10.41 -7.95
C VAL A 79 -2.73 -11.92 -7.66
N SER A 80 -2.13 -12.74 -8.53
CA SER A 80 -2.08 -14.18 -8.33
C SER A 80 -1.30 -14.56 -7.08
N VAL A 81 -0.08 -14.04 -6.90
CA VAL A 81 0.73 -14.31 -5.71
C VAL A 81 0.00 -13.90 -4.43
N ALA A 82 -0.57 -12.69 -4.39
CA ALA A 82 -1.31 -12.20 -3.24
C ALA A 82 -2.51 -13.10 -2.91
N SER A 83 -3.24 -13.52 -3.94
CA SER A 83 -4.44 -14.34 -3.77
C SER A 83 -4.12 -15.73 -3.26
N THR A 84 -3.08 -16.35 -3.81
CA THR A 84 -2.61 -17.67 -3.39
C THR A 84 -2.06 -17.64 -1.96
N VAL A 85 -1.23 -16.64 -1.62
CA VAL A 85 -0.71 -16.47 -0.26
C VAL A 85 -1.86 -16.31 0.75
N ASN A 86 -2.85 -15.46 0.46
CA ASN A 86 -3.98 -15.26 1.37
C ASN A 86 -4.84 -16.52 1.49
N ALA A 87 -5.18 -17.17 0.37
CA ALA A 87 -6.01 -18.37 0.39
C ALA A 87 -5.32 -19.52 1.16
N LEU A 88 -4.00 -19.68 0.96
CA LEU A 88 -3.20 -20.66 1.69
C LEU A 88 -3.12 -20.32 3.18
N ALA A 89 -2.96 -19.05 3.57
CA ALA A 89 -2.97 -18.65 4.97
C ALA A 89 -4.29 -19.00 5.66
N TYR A 90 -5.44 -18.76 5.02
CA TYR A 90 -6.75 -19.18 5.56
C TYR A 90 -6.86 -20.70 5.70
N TYR A 91 -6.40 -21.45 4.71
CA TYR A 91 -6.42 -22.91 4.75
C TYR A 91 -5.52 -23.48 5.86
N LEU A 92 -4.31 -22.93 6.01
CA LEU A 92 -3.40 -23.28 7.10
C LEU A 92 -3.99 -22.90 8.48
N SER A 93 -4.75 -21.81 8.57
CA SER A 93 -5.49 -21.45 9.79
C SER A 93 -6.53 -22.51 10.16
N CYS A 94 -7.24 -23.06 9.18
CA CYS A 94 -8.17 -24.19 9.41
C CYS A 94 -7.44 -25.45 9.89
N ILE A 95 -6.28 -25.77 9.29
CA ILE A 95 -5.45 -26.92 9.70
C ILE A 95 -4.96 -26.73 11.14
N LEU A 96 -4.36 -25.58 11.46
CA LEU A 96 -3.85 -25.33 12.81
C LEU A 96 -4.96 -25.30 13.85
N ARG A 97 -6.17 -24.81 13.52
CA ARG A 97 -7.34 -24.92 14.40
C ARG A 97 -7.78 -26.37 14.60
N ARG A 98 -7.70 -27.23 13.58
CA ARG A 98 -7.99 -28.66 13.72
C ARG A 98 -6.94 -29.37 14.58
N LEU A 99 -5.68 -28.96 14.51
CA LEU A 99 -4.59 -29.55 15.31
C LEU A 99 -4.61 -29.09 16.77
N ASN A 100 -5.06 -27.87 17.06
CA ASN A 100 -5.10 -27.31 18.42
C ASN A 100 -6.49 -27.39 19.07
N ASP A 101 -7.51 -27.87 18.34
CA ASP A 101 -8.95 -27.83 18.65
C ASP A 101 -9.55 -26.45 18.96
N ARG A 102 -8.70 -25.42 19.04
CA ARG A 102 -9.06 -24.05 19.40
C ARG A 102 -8.34 -23.05 18.50
N PHE A 103 -8.92 -21.87 18.42
CA PHE A 103 -8.38 -20.71 17.76
C PHE A 103 -7.38 -19.98 18.66
N VAL A 104 -6.09 -20.33 18.52
CA VAL A 104 -5.00 -19.57 19.15
C VAL A 104 -4.60 -18.42 18.23
N TYR A 105 -4.41 -17.22 18.77
CA TYR A 105 -4.08 -16.01 18.00
C TYR A 105 -2.91 -16.22 17.01
N SER A 106 -1.82 -16.81 17.48
CA SER A 106 -0.64 -17.13 16.66
C SER A 106 -0.94 -18.13 15.54
N CYS A 107 -1.89 -19.04 15.75
CA CYS A 107 -2.30 -20.07 14.79
C CYS A 107 -3.32 -19.58 13.74
N ILE A 108 -3.83 -18.35 13.87
CA ILE A 108 -4.76 -17.74 12.91
C ILE A 108 -4.04 -16.71 12.03
N PHE A 109 -3.19 -15.88 12.64
CA PHE A 109 -2.57 -14.77 11.92
C PHE A 109 -1.08 -14.98 11.70
N GLY A 110 -0.33 -15.35 12.75
CA GLY A 110 1.13 -15.38 12.69
C GLY A 110 1.68 -16.53 11.84
N ILE A 111 1.51 -17.75 12.33
CA ILE A 111 2.08 -18.96 11.72
C ILE A 111 1.53 -19.21 10.31
N PRO A 112 0.20 -19.13 10.05
CA PRO A 112 -0.32 -19.33 8.70
C PRO A 112 0.22 -18.32 7.69
N ALA A 113 0.32 -17.05 8.07
CA ALA A 113 0.85 -16.02 7.18
C ALA A 113 2.35 -16.23 6.92
N LEU A 114 3.13 -16.60 7.94
CA LEU A 114 4.55 -16.89 7.78
C LEU A 114 4.80 -18.08 6.85
N LEU A 115 4.05 -19.17 7.03
CA LEU A 115 4.14 -20.36 6.17
C LEU A 115 3.68 -20.06 4.75
N ALA A 116 2.55 -19.38 4.57
CA ALA A 116 2.06 -19.01 3.24
C ALA A 116 3.00 -18.03 2.53
N SER A 117 3.65 -17.13 3.27
CA SER A 117 4.61 -16.17 2.71
C SER A 117 5.86 -16.83 2.12
N GLN A 118 6.12 -18.11 2.43
CA GLN A 118 7.23 -18.84 1.78
C GLN A 118 7.02 -18.97 0.27
N LEU A 119 5.79 -18.88 -0.23
CA LEU A 119 5.53 -18.81 -1.68
C LEU A 119 6.14 -17.57 -2.35
N LEU A 120 6.43 -16.51 -1.59
CA LEU A 120 7.07 -15.30 -2.14
C LEU A 120 8.49 -15.55 -2.64
N TRP A 121 9.18 -16.59 -2.16
CA TRP A 121 10.50 -16.98 -2.65
C TRP A 121 10.49 -17.43 -4.12
N LEU A 122 9.35 -17.93 -4.59
CA LEU A 122 9.15 -18.35 -5.97
C LEU A 122 8.75 -17.17 -6.89
N ALA A 123 8.40 -16.03 -6.31
CA ALA A 123 7.94 -14.87 -7.06
C ALA A 123 9.11 -14.00 -7.52
N PRO A 124 9.03 -13.39 -8.72
CA PRO A 124 10.04 -12.43 -9.17
C PRO A 124 10.18 -11.27 -8.17
N THR A 125 11.40 -10.77 -7.97
CA THR A 125 11.69 -9.68 -7.00
C THR A 125 10.78 -8.46 -7.17
N ARG A 126 10.44 -8.11 -8.41
CA ARG A 126 9.52 -6.99 -8.70
C ARG A 126 8.11 -7.22 -8.16
N VAL A 127 7.62 -8.45 -8.24
CA VAL A 127 6.31 -8.87 -7.72
C VAL A 127 6.32 -8.84 -6.20
N VAL A 128 7.38 -9.36 -5.58
CA VAL A 128 7.56 -9.32 -4.12
C VAL A 128 7.61 -7.88 -3.61
N GLN A 129 8.38 -7.01 -4.25
CA GLN A 129 8.42 -5.59 -3.92
C GLN A 129 7.05 -4.94 -4.03
N PHE A 130 6.32 -5.20 -5.12
CA PHE A 130 5.00 -4.64 -5.35
C PHE A 130 3.97 -5.13 -4.31
N PHE A 131 3.98 -6.43 -4.00
CA PHE A 131 3.19 -7.03 -2.94
C PHE A 131 3.50 -6.40 -1.57
N ALA A 132 4.79 -6.35 -1.19
CA ALA A 132 5.22 -5.80 0.09
C ALA A 132 4.85 -4.32 0.24
N THR A 133 4.98 -3.52 -0.83
CA THR A 133 4.59 -2.10 -0.78
C THR A 133 3.10 -1.87 -0.55
N GLY A 134 2.23 -2.80 -0.96
CA GLY A 134 0.79 -2.70 -0.70
C GLY A 134 0.39 -3.28 0.66
N VAL A 135 0.95 -4.45 1.00
CA VAL A 135 0.52 -5.23 2.17
C VAL A 135 1.13 -4.72 3.46
N LEU A 136 2.43 -4.36 3.48
CA LEU A 136 3.09 -3.93 4.72
C LEU A 136 2.42 -2.71 5.35
N PRO A 137 2.13 -1.61 4.62
CA PRO A 137 1.46 -0.45 5.24
C PRO A 137 0.09 -0.82 5.82
N SER A 138 -0.67 -1.65 5.11
CA SER A 138 -1.98 -2.13 5.55
C SER A 138 -1.87 -2.98 6.82
N ALA A 139 -0.87 -3.87 6.90
CA ALA A 139 -0.60 -4.70 8.06
C ALA A 139 -0.15 -3.86 9.27
N PHE A 140 0.78 -2.91 9.07
CA PHE A 140 1.19 -1.98 10.12
C PHE A 140 0.03 -1.15 10.63
N GLU A 141 -0.82 -0.62 9.73
CA GLU A 141 -2.01 0.12 10.14
C GLU A 141 -2.96 -0.75 10.98
N ALA A 142 -3.21 -1.99 10.56
CA ALA A 142 -4.05 -2.93 11.32
C ALA A 142 -3.50 -3.18 12.73
N VAL A 143 -2.19 -3.43 12.86
CA VAL A 143 -1.53 -3.63 14.16
C VAL A 143 -1.62 -2.37 15.03
N LEU A 144 -1.31 -1.19 14.48
CA LEU A 144 -1.36 0.06 15.23
C LEU A 144 -2.79 0.40 15.69
N ARG A 145 -3.82 0.08 14.89
CA ARG A 145 -5.23 0.18 15.30
C ARG A 145 -5.57 -0.80 16.41
N GLN A 146 -5.06 -2.03 16.34
CA GLN A 146 -5.26 -3.04 17.37
C GLN A 146 -4.61 -2.64 18.70
N LEU A 147 -3.42 -2.06 18.66
CA LEU A 147 -2.71 -1.52 19.83
C LEU A 147 -3.32 -0.20 20.35
N ASN A 148 -4.40 0.28 19.72
CA ASN A 148 -5.09 1.52 20.07
C ASN A 148 -4.15 2.73 20.14
N VAL A 149 -3.14 2.78 19.27
CA VAL A 149 -2.18 3.87 19.25
C VAL A 149 -2.89 5.14 18.79
N GLY A 150 -2.85 6.21 19.58
CA GLY A 150 -3.51 7.48 19.28
C GLY A 150 -3.11 8.08 17.92
N LEU A 151 -1.91 7.74 17.46
CA LEU A 151 -1.34 8.11 16.17
C LEU A 151 -2.21 7.67 14.97
N VAL A 152 -2.93 6.55 15.07
CA VAL A 152 -3.82 6.08 13.97
C VAL A 152 -5.18 6.75 14.00
N HIS A 153 -5.55 7.41 15.09
CA HIS A 153 -6.83 8.09 15.22
C HIS A 153 -6.75 9.56 14.78
N SER A 154 -5.56 10.16 14.84
CA SER A 154 -5.33 11.53 14.39
C SER A 154 -4.97 11.60 12.91
N ARG A 155 -5.84 12.25 12.12
CA ARG A 155 -5.57 12.53 10.69
C ARG A 155 -4.28 13.34 10.49
N GLY A 156 -3.97 14.25 11.42
CA GLY A 156 -2.75 15.05 11.37
C GLY A 156 -1.49 14.20 11.56
N ALA A 157 -1.52 13.27 12.53
CA ALA A 157 -0.42 12.34 12.77
C ALA A 157 -0.19 11.39 11.58
N GLN A 158 -1.25 10.80 11.02
CA GLN A 158 -1.16 9.98 9.81
C GLN A 158 -0.54 10.74 8.64
N THR A 159 -0.95 12.00 8.46
CA THR A 159 -0.42 12.88 7.42
C THR A 159 1.07 13.17 7.64
N LEU A 160 1.48 13.45 8.87
CA LEU A 160 2.88 13.71 9.22
C LEU A 160 3.76 12.48 8.98
N ILE A 161 3.31 11.29 9.38
CA ILE A 161 4.04 10.03 9.11
C ILE A 161 4.16 9.80 7.62
N PHE A 162 3.07 9.97 6.87
CA PHE A 162 3.11 9.84 5.42
C PHE A 162 4.12 10.81 4.81
N MET A 163 4.16 12.06 5.28
CA MET A 163 5.13 13.07 4.81
C MET A 163 6.57 12.67 5.12
N VAL A 164 6.85 12.19 6.34
CA VAL A 164 8.19 11.73 6.74
C VAL A 164 8.62 10.48 5.96
N CYS A 165 7.74 9.50 5.81
CA CYS A 165 8.03 8.30 5.00
C CYS A 165 8.24 8.65 3.52
N SER A 166 7.42 9.56 2.98
CA SER A 166 7.58 10.08 1.62
C SER A 166 8.94 10.72 1.42
N LEU A 167 9.39 11.53 2.38
CA LEU A 167 10.69 12.20 2.35
C LEU A 167 11.84 11.18 2.26
N VAL A 168 11.81 10.10 3.05
CA VAL A 168 12.83 9.05 3.03
C VAL A 168 12.86 8.34 1.67
N VAL A 169 11.70 7.98 1.14
CA VAL A 169 11.59 7.31 -0.18
C VAL A 169 12.11 8.22 -1.30
N LEU A 170 11.70 9.49 -1.30
CA LEU A 170 12.15 10.47 -2.29
C LEU A 170 13.67 10.67 -2.26
N ARG A 171 14.27 10.80 -1.06
CA ARG A 171 15.73 10.92 -0.93
C ARG A 171 16.46 9.70 -1.48
N ARG A 172 15.96 8.49 -1.18
CA ARG A 172 16.53 7.23 -1.70
C ARG A 172 16.38 7.11 -3.23
N GLN A 173 15.30 7.66 -3.81
CA GLN A 173 15.12 7.71 -5.26
C GLN A 173 16.09 8.70 -5.93
N GLN A 174 16.37 9.84 -5.32
CA GLN A 174 17.29 10.84 -5.87
C GLN A 174 18.73 10.35 -5.98
N ILE A 175 19.20 9.64 -4.95
CA ILE A 175 20.53 9.01 -4.94
C ILE A 175 20.57 7.72 -5.79
N LYS A 176 19.51 7.43 -6.54
CA LYS A 176 19.33 6.23 -7.39
C LYS A 176 19.44 4.89 -6.64
N ALA A 177 19.42 4.90 -5.31
CA ALA A 177 19.46 3.69 -4.47
C ALA A 177 18.13 2.91 -4.49
N TYR A 178 17.03 3.57 -4.89
CA TYR A 178 15.71 2.95 -4.99
C TYR A 178 15.01 3.40 -6.28
N SER A 179 14.52 2.45 -7.08
CA SER A 179 13.82 2.72 -8.36
C SER A 179 12.33 2.37 -8.32
N GLY A 180 11.82 2.02 -7.13
CA GLY A 180 10.42 1.66 -6.93
C GLY A 180 9.48 2.82 -7.22
N PHE A 181 8.20 2.49 -7.36
CA PHE A 181 7.16 3.44 -7.69
C PHE A 181 6.81 4.31 -6.46
N TRP A 182 6.76 5.63 -6.64
CA TRP A 182 6.23 6.59 -5.68
C TRP A 182 5.42 7.66 -6.42
N PHE A 183 4.46 8.29 -5.75
CA PHE A 183 3.55 9.27 -6.36
C PHE A 183 4.28 10.41 -7.07
N ILE A 184 5.46 10.75 -6.55
CA ILE A 184 6.35 11.79 -7.04
C ILE A 184 7.67 11.10 -7.38
N ARG A 185 8.16 11.30 -8.61
CA ARG A 185 9.56 10.98 -8.95
C ARG A 185 10.35 12.28 -8.88
N PRO A 186 11.24 12.44 -7.89
CA PRO A 186 12.06 13.62 -7.79
C PRO A 186 13.08 13.61 -8.93
N ALA A 187 13.52 14.80 -9.37
CA ALA A 187 14.63 14.87 -10.31
C ALA A 187 15.87 14.25 -9.64
N PRO A 188 16.68 13.46 -10.38
CA PRO A 188 17.93 12.94 -9.85
C PRO A 188 18.81 14.10 -9.42
N MET A 189 19.44 13.96 -8.25
CA MET A 189 20.26 15.03 -7.70
C MET A 189 21.51 15.20 -8.58
N PRO A 190 21.80 16.43 -9.07
CA PRO A 190 23.00 16.68 -9.87
C PRO A 190 24.25 16.46 -9.02
N ALA A 191 25.33 15.92 -9.60
CA ALA A 191 26.55 15.58 -8.89
C ALA A 191 27.22 16.76 -8.15
N ASN A 192 26.88 17.99 -8.52
CA ASN A 192 27.39 19.23 -7.92
C ASN A 192 26.45 19.86 -6.87
N TYR A 193 25.41 19.16 -6.42
CA TYR A 193 24.39 19.72 -5.51
C TYR A 193 24.98 20.24 -4.19
N ASP A 194 26.01 19.58 -3.67
CA ASP A 194 26.70 20.00 -2.44
C ASP A 194 27.40 21.36 -2.59
N LYS A 195 27.75 21.77 -3.81
CA LYS A 195 28.40 23.04 -4.12
C LYS A 195 27.43 24.18 -4.46
N TRP A 196 26.13 23.89 -4.53
CA TRP A 196 25.13 24.90 -4.91
C TRP A 196 24.88 25.91 -3.80
N SER A 197 24.76 27.17 -4.19
CA SER A 197 24.35 28.25 -3.31
C SER A 197 22.91 28.05 -2.83
N LEU A 198 22.57 28.63 -1.67
CA LEU A 198 21.23 28.54 -1.09
C LEU A 198 20.14 29.03 -2.08
N GLY A 199 20.45 30.06 -2.87
CA GLY A 199 19.55 30.62 -3.89
C GLY A 199 19.25 29.67 -5.05
N GLU A 200 20.26 28.93 -5.53
CA GLU A 200 20.08 27.93 -6.60
C GLU A 200 19.25 26.74 -6.12
N ARG A 201 19.46 26.30 -4.87
CA ARG A 201 18.66 25.25 -4.22
C ARG A 201 17.20 25.68 -4.08
N VAL A 202 16.93 26.93 -3.70
CA VAL A 202 15.57 27.48 -3.60
C VAL A 202 14.91 27.63 -4.97
N LYS A 203 15.64 28.09 -6.00
CA LYS A 203 15.12 28.22 -7.36
C LYS A 203 14.71 26.88 -7.96
N GLN A 204 15.55 25.85 -7.81
CA GLN A 204 15.23 24.48 -8.24
C GLN A 204 14.03 23.93 -7.48
N SER A 205 13.98 24.17 -6.16
CA SER A 205 12.87 23.80 -5.30
C SER A 205 11.55 24.42 -5.76
N LEU A 206 11.53 25.70 -6.14
CA LEU A 206 10.34 26.40 -6.67
C LEU A 206 9.88 25.83 -8.02
N LEU A 207 10.81 25.47 -8.90
CA LEU A 207 10.52 24.83 -10.19
C LEU A 207 9.85 23.46 -10.03
N GLU A 208 10.37 22.65 -9.10
CA GLU A 208 9.74 21.38 -8.75
C GLU A 208 8.35 21.60 -8.14
N LEU A 209 8.22 22.55 -7.22
CA LEU A 209 6.97 22.88 -6.52
C LEU A 209 5.88 23.32 -7.50
N ARG A 210 6.22 24.11 -8.52
CA ARG A 210 5.32 24.49 -9.63
C ARG A 210 4.80 23.28 -10.42
N THR A 211 5.66 22.31 -10.70
CA THR A 211 5.29 21.13 -11.49
C THR A 211 4.28 20.24 -10.74
N HIS A 212 4.46 20.13 -9.43
CA HIS A 212 3.61 19.32 -8.55
C HIS A 212 2.33 20.03 -8.12
N LEU A 213 2.36 21.37 -8.03
CA LEU A 213 1.16 22.22 -7.95
C LEU A 213 0.18 21.87 -9.06
N GLY A 214 0.65 21.75 -10.30
CA GLY A 214 -0.18 21.38 -11.44
C GLY A 214 -0.87 20.01 -11.28
N ILE A 215 -0.17 19.04 -10.70
CA ILE A 215 -0.73 17.70 -10.43
C ILE A 215 -1.80 17.75 -9.34
N GLY A 216 -1.54 18.46 -8.23
CA GLY A 216 -2.50 18.62 -7.14
C GLY A 216 -3.79 19.32 -7.59
N LEU A 217 -3.65 20.37 -8.41
CA LEU A 217 -4.76 21.15 -8.93
C LEU A 217 -5.59 20.34 -9.95
N ALA A 218 -4.94 19.54 -10.79
CA ALA A 218 -5.61 18.61 -11.70
C ALA A 218 -6.44 17.55 -10.94
N LEU A 219 -5.91 17.00 -9.84
CA LEU A 219 -6.64 16.04 -9.00
C LEU A 219 -7.84 16.68 -8.30
N ASP A 220 -7.70 17.90 -7.79
CA ASP A 220 -8.80 18.63 -7.17
C ASP A 220 -9.88 19.03 -8.19
N LEU A 221 -9.51 19.35 -9.44
CA LEU A 221 -10.43 19.57 -10.56
C LEU A 221 -11.20 18.29 -10.94
N ILE A 222 -10.52 17.15 -11.06
CA ILE A 222 -11.16 15.85 -11.34
C ILE A 222 -12.16 15.51 -10.22
N ASN A 223 -11.77 15.69 -8.96
CA ASN A 223 -12.64 15.45 -7.82
C ASN A 223 -13.85 16.41 -7.79
N GLY A 224 -13.64 17.69 -8.09
CA GLY A 224 -14.70 18.70 -8.18
C GLY A 224 -15.69 18.42 -9.32
N ALA A 225 -15.18 18.02 -10.49
CA ALA A 225 -15.97 17.63 -11.65
C ALA A 225 -16.78 16.36 -11.38
N ARG A 226 -16.16 15.33 -10.78
CA ARG A 226 -16.84 14.07 -10.41
C ARG A 226 -17.96 14.29 -9.39
N ARG A 227 -17.82 15.28 -8.50
CA ARG A 227 -18.86 15.67 -7.53
C ARG A 227 -19.87 16.70 -8.07
N LYS A 228 -19.76 17.13 -9.34
CA LYS A 228 -20.55 18.22 -9.94
C LYS A 228 -20.57 19.52 -9.11
N GLN A 229 -19.54 19.75 -8.29
CA GLN A 229 -19.45 20.86 -7.34
C GLN A 229 -18.20 21.71 -7.60
N LEU A 230 -17.98 22.09 -8.86
CA LEU A 230 -16.83 22.90 -9.28
C LEU A 230 -16.75 24.25 -8.54
N LYS A 231 -17.90 24.86 -8.20
CA LYS A 231 -17.96 26.12 -7.42
C LYS A 231 -17.55 25.97 -5.94
N LYS A 232 -17.49 24.75 -5.39
CA LYS A 232 -17.03 24.46 -4.02
C LYS A 232 -15.77 23.59 -4.02
N MET A 233 -14.83 23.87 -4.94
CA MET A 233 -13.56 23.15 -5.01
C MET A 233 -12.74 23.39 -3.73
N GLN A 234 -12.63 22.35 -2.91
CA GLN A 234 -11.69 22.35 -1.78
C GLN A 234 -10.34 21.88 -2.29
N LEU A 235 -9.32 22.75 -2.22
CA LEU A 235 -7.93 22.49 -2.65
C LEU A 235 -7.19 21.52 -1.71
N LYS A 236 -7.83 20.40 -1.35
CA LYS A 236 -7.31 19.46 -0.34
C LYS A 236 -6.09 18.70 -0.87
N SER A 237 -6.12 18.24 -2.12
CA SER A 237 -5.00 17.51 -2.72
C SER A 237 -3.84 18.46 -3.02
N THR A 238 -4.14 19.68 -3.48
CA THR A 238 -3.16 20.74 -3.73
C THR A 238 -2.45 21.16 -2.45
N ARG A 239 -3.20 21.44 -1.37
CA ARG A 239 -2.62 21.76 -0.05
C ARG A 239 -1.76 20.62 0.48
N PHE A 240 -2.23 19.38 0.34
CA PHE A 240 -1.46 18.21 0.77
C PHE A 240 -0.14 18.05 0.02
N MET A 241 -0.15 18.15 -1.31
CA MET A 241 1.07 18.07 -2.14
C MET A 241 2.05 19.19 -1.82
N LEU A 242 1.54 20.42 -1.63
CA LEU A 242 2.32 21.57 -1.21
C LEU A 242 2.95 21.38 0.18
N SER A 243 2.19 20.88 1.15
CA SER A 243 2.71 20.58 2.50
C SER A 243 3.79 19.50 2.47
N CYS A 244 3.59 18.44 1.68
CA CYS A 244 4.60 17.38 1.50
C CYS A 244 5.91 17.95 0.93
N MET A 245 5.81 18.85 -0.07
CA MET A 245 6.99 19.47 -0.67
C MET A 245 7.62 20.55 0.20
N GLY A 246 6.83 21.32 0.94
CA GLY A 246 7.34 22.34 1.86
C GLY A 246 8.19 21.71 2.97
N ILE A 247 7.70 20.64 3.60
CA ILE A 247 8.46 19.87 4.61
C ILE A 247 9.71 19.24 3.99
N TYR A 248 9.59 18.72 2.76
CA TYR A 248 10.70 18.16 2.03
C TYR A 248 11.82 19.19 1.77
N GLN A 249 11.45 20.42 1.45
CA GLN A 249 12.39 21.50 1.14
C GLN A 249 13.04 22.10 2.39
N VAL A 250 12.30 22.25 3.49
CA VAL A 250 12.84 22.75 4.77
C VAL A 250 14.01 21.90 5.26
N ARG A 251 14.00 20.58 5.00
CA ARG A 251 15.12 19.69 5.39
C ARG A 251 16.28 19.67 4.38
N LEU A 252 16.11 20.18 3.17
CA LEU A 252 17.19 20.31 2.17
C LEU A 252 17.94 21.65 2.28
N THR A 253 17.31 22.66 2.87
CA THR A 253 17.90 23.97 3.13
C THR A 253 18.63 24.09 4.47
N ILE A 254 18.37 23.18 5.41
CA ILE A 254 19.05 23.12 6.71
C ILE A 254 20.14 22.03 6.62
N PRO A 255 21.43 22.36 6.84
CA PRO A 255 22.55 21.40 6.76
C PRO A 255 22.45 20.28 7.81
#